data_AF-A0A1G0M476-F1
#
_entry.id   AF-A0A1G0M476-F1
#
_cell.length_a   1.000
_cell.length_b   1.000
_cell.length_c   1.000
_cell.angle_alpha   90.00
_cell.angle_beta   90.00
_cell.angle_gamma   90.00
#
_symmetry.space_group_name_H-M   'P 1'
#
loop_
_entity.id
_entity.type
_entity.pdbx_description
1 polymer ?
#
loop_
_entity_poly.entity_id
_entity_poly.type
_entity_poly.pdbx_seq_one_letter_code
_entity_poly.pdbx_strand_id
1 'polypeptide(L)'
;MKKETVDEAIDIYVTERMVKGKQTAITHFLACIYMKQQSWEFAESMRRVRGMTRYYIDLAKVMQNPLKGPEIAWFASMVNIAIYAAVLISIEEQRLLGIALLSGTLVNACYLVRSAAKKWCDLHVMLAIYEEIVQIADRELRELA
;
A
#
# COMPACT_ATOMS: atom_id res chain seq x y z
N MET A 1 18.38 21.00 -5.24
CA MET A 1 17.34 20.02 -5.63
C MET A 1 16.05 20.32 -4.88
N LYS A 2 14.91 20.50 -5.56
CA LYS A 2 13.61 20.47 -4.87
C LYS A 2 13.22 19.00 -4.68
N LYS A 3 12.88 18.58 -3.46
CA LYS A 3 12.38 17.22 -3.15
C LYS A 3 11.29 16.75 -4.14
N GLU A 4 10.49 17.72 -4.59
CA GLU A 4 9.44 17.58 -5.60
C GLU A 4 9.87 16.80 -6.85
N THR A 5 11.09 16.97 -7.37
CA THR A 5 11.48 16.30 -8.63
C THR A 5 11.72 14.80 -8.48
N VAL A 6 12.15 14.35 -7.30
CA VAL A 6 12.41 12.93 -7.03
C VAL A 6 11.12 12.20 -6.68
N ASP A 7 10.28 12.83 -5.85
CA ASP A 7 8.96 12.29 -5.53
C ASP A 7 8.09 12.20 -6.79
N GLU A 8 8.10 13.21 -7.66
CA GLU A 8 7.37 13.20 -8.93
C GLU A 8 7.86 12.09 -9.87
N ALA A 9 9.17 11.85 -9.96
CA ALA A 9 9.70 10.76 -10.77
C ALA A 9 9.25 9.38 -10.24
N ILE A 10 9.30 9.19 -8.92
CA ILE A 10 8.79 7.96 -8.28
C ILE A 10 7.30 7.79 -8.57
N ASP A 11 6.50 8.84 -8.43
CA ASP A 11 5.05 8.81 -8.65
C ASP A 11 4.69 8.48 -10.11
N ILE A 12 5.41 9.08 -11.08
CA ILE A 12 5.29 8.73 -12.50
C ILE A 12 5.58 7.24 -12.71
N TYR A 13 6.67 6.71 -12.13
CA TYR A 13 7.00 5.29 -12.27
C TYR A 13 5.89 4.41 -11.71
N VAL A 14 5.42 4.68 -10.48
CA VAL A 14 4.38 3.86 -9.84
C VAL A 14 3.09 3.88 -10.67
N THR A 15 2.63 5.06 -11.04
CA THR A 15 1.37 5.23 -11.78
C THR A 15 1.43 4.53 -13.15
N GLU A 16 2.53 4.71 -13.88
CA GLU A 16 2.67 4.07 -15.19
C GLU A 16 2.92 2.58 -15.09
N ARG A 17 3.64 2.11 -14.06
CA ARG A 17 3.91 0.69 -13.85
C ARG A 17 2.62 -0.11 -13.62
N MET A 18 1.62 0.51 -13.01
CA MET A 18 0.29 -0.06 -12.79
C MET A 18 -0.59 -0.09 -14.04
N VAL A 19 -0.39 0.82 -15.00
CA VAL A 19 -1.28 1.00 -16.17
C VAL A 19 -0.66 0.51 -17.48
N LYS A 20 0.59 0.89 -17.76
CA LYS A 20 1.27 0.73 -19.06
C LYS A 20 2.34 -0.36 -19.05
N GLY A 21 2.64 -0.94 -17.89
CA GLY A 21 3.63 -2.00 -17.73
C GLY A 21 5.06 -1.49 -17.51
N LYS A 22 5.96 -2.43 -17.23
CA LYS A 22 7.31 -2.17 -16.71
C LYS A 22 8.19 -1.35 -17.64
N GLN A 23 8.30 -1.74 -18.91
CA GLN A 23 9.27 -1.14 -19.82
C GLN A 23 9.00 0.33 -20.08
N THR A 24 7.73 0.70 -20.31
CA THR A 24 7.32 2.08 -20.53
C THR A 24 7.57 2.94 -19.29
N ALA A 25 7.22 2.43 -18.10
CA ALA A 25 7.43 3.12 -16.83
C ALA A 25 8.91 3.40 -16.56
N ILE A 26 9.80 2.44 -16.84
CA ILE A 26 11.26 2.62 -16.73
C ILE A 26 11.72 3.77 -17.64
N THR A 27 11.33 3.74 -18.91
CA THR A 27 11.76 4.75 -19.89
C THR A 27 11.32 6.15 -19.48
N HIS A 28 10.07 6.32 -19.07
CA HIS A 28 9.55 7.63 -18.68
C HIS A 28 10.14 8.11 -17.34
N PHE A 29 10.35 7.20 -16.39
CA PHE A 29 11.04 7.50 -15.14
C PHE A 29 12.45 8.03 -15.38
N LEU A 30 13.25 7.30 -16.17
CA LEU A 30 14.62 7.72 -16.50
C LEU A 30 14.60 9.03 -17.30
N ALA A 31 13.73 9.16 -18.31
CA ALA A 31 13.61 10.39 -19.08
C ALA A 31 13.27 11.60 -18.20
N CYS A 32 12.38 11.44 -17.21
CA CYS A 32 12.04 12.50 -16.26
C CYS A 32 13.27 12.95 -15.46
N ILE A 33 14.09 12.01 -14.99
CA ILE A 33 15.31 12.32 -14.24
C ILE A 33 16.37 12.95 -15.16
N TYR A 34 16.60 12.38 -16.35
CA TYR A 34 17.58 12.88 -17.32
C TYR A 34 17.23 14.28 -17.85
N MET A 35 15.95 14.58 -18.11
CA MET A 35 15.54 15.89 -18.61
C MET A 35 15.64 16.99 -17.55
N LYS A 36 15.43 16.64 -16.28
CA LYS A 36 15.44 17.60 -15.17
C LYS A 36 16.84 17.84 -14.59
N GLN A 37 17.89 17.16 -15.09
CA GLN A 37 19.24 17.21 -14.50
C GLN A 37 20.35 17.38 -15.52
N GLN A 38 21.39 18.10 -15.11
CA GLN A 38 22.65 18.09 -15.84
C GLN A 38 23.35 16.75 -15.60
N SER A 39 24.11 16.26 -16.59
CA SER A 39 24.69 14.90 -16.61
C SER A 39 25.51 14.53 -15.37
N TRP A 40 26.10 15.51 -14.68
CA TRP A 40 26.89 15.32 -13.46
C TRP A 40 26.05 15.15 -12.18
N GLU A 41 24.80 15.64 -12.17
CA GLU A 41 23.89 15.53 -11.01
C GLU A 41 23.05 14.24 -11.01
N PHE A 42 23.03 13.52 -12.15
CA PHE A 42 22.22 12.31 -12.33
C PHE A 42 22.55 11.24 -11.29
N ALA A 43 23.84 10.98 -11.06
CA ALA A 43 24.28 10.00 -10.07
C ALA A 43 23.88 10.38 -8.63
N GLU A 44 23.92 11.66 -8.29
CA GLU A 44 23.48 12.12 -6.97
C GLU A 44 21.97 11.91 -6.78
N SER A 45 21.20 12.16 -7.84
CA SER A 45 19.75 12.02 -7.77
C SER A 45 19.28 10.59 -7.77
N MET A 46 19.99 9.70 -8.47
CA MET A 46 19.72 8.28 -8.39
C MET A 46 20.03 7.72 -6.99
N ARG A 47 21.05 8.25 -6.29
CA ARG A 47 21.28 7.95 -4.86
C ARG A 47 20.12 8.44 -3.98
N ARG A 48 19.55 9.61 -4.28
CA ARG A 48 18.39 10.14 -3.53
C ARG A 48 17.12 9.34 -3.80
N VAL A 49 16.83 8.96 -5.04
CA VAL A 49 15.74 8.02 -5.38
C VAL A 49 15.90 6.74 -4.56
N ARG A 50 17.08 6.12 -4.60
CA ARG A 50 17.37 4.90 -3.84
C ARG A 50 17.08 5.09 -2.34
N GLY A 51 17.53 6.19 -1.76
CA GLY A 51 17.31 6.51 -0.35
C GLY A 51 15.82 6.68 0.00
N MET A 52 15.09 7.47 -0.80
CA MET A 52 13.66 7.73 -0.59
C MET A 52 12.82 6.47 -0.80
N THR A 53 13.08 5.70 -1.85
CA THR A 53 12.38 4.46 -2.11
C THR A 53 12.63 3.42 -1.02
N ARG A 54 13.85 3.31 -0.47
CA ARG A 54 14.12 2.46 0.70
C ARG A 54 13.34 2.90 1.93
N TYR A 55 13.27 4.21 2.17
CA TYR A 55 12.44 4.75 3.24
C TYR A 55 10.96 4.37 3.05
N TYR A 56 10.43 4.46 1.83
CA TYR A 56 9.06 4.02 1.53
C TYR A 56 8.86 2.51 1.69
N ILE A 57 9.87 1.69 1.36
CA ILE A 57 9.85 0.24 1.61
C ILE A 57 9.78 -0.05 3.11
N ASP A 58 10.61 0.60 3.92
CA ASP A 58 10.64 0.36 5.36
C ASP A 58 9.33 0.80 6.01
N LEU A 59 8.77 1.94 5.59
CA LEU A 59 7.44 2.39 6.00
C LEU A 59 6.36 1.37 5.62
N ALA A 60 6.35 0.92 4.36
CA ALA A 60 5.38 -0.06 3.88
C ALA A 60 5.49 -1.39 4.63
N LYS A 61 6.71 -1.87 4.94
CA LYS A 61 6.91 -3.07 5.77
C LYS A 61 6.31 -2.94 7.16
N VAL A 62 6.40 -1.77 7.79
CA VAL A 62 5.75 -1.52 9.09
C VAL A 62 4.22 -1.61 8.96
N MET A 63 3.66 -1.09 7.86
CA MET A 63 2.22 -1.14 7.57
C MET A 63 1.74 -2.51 7.06
N GLN A 64 2.65 -3.41 6.69
CA GLN A 64 2.34 -4.74 6.19
C GLN A 64 1.70 -5.65 7.22
N ASN A 65 1.78 -5.31 8.50
CA ASN A 65 1.09 -6.09 9.51
C ASN A 65 -0.41 -5.74 9.50
N PRO A 66 -1.29 -6.61 8.94
CA PRO A 66 -2.74 -6.37 8.97
C PRO A 66 -3.27 -6.33 10.41
N LEU A 67 -2.47 -6.82 11.36
CA LEU A 67 -2.77 -6.83 12.78
C LEU A 67 -2.29 -5.59 13.56
N LYS A 68 -1.86 -4.52 12.90
CA LYS A 68 -1.52 -3.25 13.59
C LYS A 68 -2.43 -2.09 13.21
N GLY A 69 -3.41 -2.33 12.34
CA GLY A 69 -4.37 -1.32 11.90
C GLY A 69 -5.62 -1.22 12.78
N PRO A 70 -6.42 -0.14 12.61
CA PRO A 70 -7.73 0.00 13.26
C PRO A 70 -8.71 -1.12 12.88
N GLU A 71 -8.44 -1.86 11.81
CA GLU A 71 -9.24 -2.99 11.34
C GLU A 71 -9.43 -4.08 12.41
N ILE A 72 -8.43 -4.39 13.24
CA ILE A 72 -8.62 -5.36 14.34
C ILE A 72 -9.56 -4.81 15.40
N ALA A 73 -9.39 -3.56 15.81
CA ALA A 73 -10.24 -2.98 16.85
C ALA A 73 -11.71 -3.05 16.41
N TRP A 74 -11.96 -2.79 15.13
CA TRP A 74 -13.28 -2.98 14.52
C TRP A 74 -13.71 -4.45 14.49
N PHE A 75 -12.84 -5.36 14.10
CA PHE A 75 -13.14 -6.79 14.08
C PHE A 75 -13.50 -7.32 15.48
N ALA A 76 -12.72 -6.98 16.51
CA ALA A 76 -12.99 -7.31 17.89
C ALA A 76 -14.34 -6.74 18.38
N SER A 77 -14.68 -5.53 17.96
CA SER A 77 -15.99 -4.93 18.24
C SER A 77 -17.12 -5.72 17.58
N MET A 78 -16.95 -6.16 16.32
CA MET A 78 -17.94 -7.00 15.63
C MET A 78 -18.12 -8.36 16.31
N VAL A 79 -17.05 -8.97 16.83
CA VAL A 79 -17.14 -10.22 17.62
C VAL A 79 -17.99 -10.01 18.86
N ASN A 80 -17.80 -8.91 19.60
CA ASN A 80 -18.62 -8.59 20.77
C ASN A 80 -20.10 -8.38 20.40
N ILE A 81 -20.38 -7.67 19.30
CA ILE A 81 -21.75 -7.45 18.83
C ILE A 81 -22.39 -8.79 18.40
N ALA A 82 -21.64 -9.68 17.76
CA ALA A 82 -22.14 -11.00 17.36
C ALA A 82 -22.50 -11.87 18.58
N ILE A 83 -21.67 -11.85 19.64
CA ILE A 83 -21.96 -12.55 20.91
C ILE A 83 -23.24 -11.98 21.53
N TYR A 84 -23.37 -10.65 21.60
CA TYR A 84 -24.56 -10.01 22.14
C TYR A 84 -25.82 -10.35 21.33
N ALA A 85 -25.72 -10.36 19.99
CA ALA A 85 -26.81 -10.75 19.12
C ALA A 85 -27.24 -12.21 19.34
N ALA A 86 -26.31 -13.12 19.59
CA ALA A 86 -26.61 -14.52 19.91
C ALA A 86 -27.38 -14.65 21.24
N VAL A 87 -27.01 -13.85 22.26
CA VAL A 87 -27.76 -13.78 23.52
C VAL A 87 -29.19 -13.28 23.28
N LEU A 88 -29.36 -12.22 22.48
CA LEU A 88 -30.68 -11.65 22.15
C LEU A 88 -31.59 -12.64 21.41
N ILE A 89 -31.04 -13.49 20.54
CA ILE A 89 -31.80 -14.54 19.83
C ILE A 89 -32.43 -15.54 20.81
N SER A 90 -31.79 -15.76 21.95
CA SER A 90 -32.27 -16.68 22.99
C SER A 90 -33.45 -16.10 23.79
N ILE A 91 -33.71 -14.80 23.68
CA ILE A 91 -34.82 -14.10 24.37
C ILE A 91 -35.97 -13.93 23.37
N GLU A 92 -37.13 -14.52 23.66
CA GLU A 92 -38.24 -14.61 22.71
C GLU A 92 -38.76 -13.24 22.23
N GLU A 93 -38.88 -12.28 23.15
CA GLU A 93 -39.31 -10.90 22.84
C GLU A 93 -38.31 -10.13 21.96
N GLN A 94 -37.02 -10.48 22.03
CA GLN A 94 -35.93 -9.75 21.35
C GLN A 94 -35.32 -10.52 20.18
N ARG A 95 -35.85 -11.70 19.86
CA ARG A 95 -35.31 -12.62 18.86
C ARG A 95 -35.12 -11.96 17.49
N LEU A 96 -36.10 -11.18 17.05
CA LEU A 96 -36.07 -10.52 15.74
C LEU A 96 -34.97 -9.45 15.66
N LEU A 97 -34.77 -8.71 16.75
CA LEU A 97 -33.68 -7.74 16.88
C LEU A 97 -32.31 -8.44 16.90
N GLY A 98 -32.19 -9.57 17.59
CA GLY A 98 -30.98 -10.41 17.57
C GLY A 98 -30.63 -10.91 16.17
N ILE A 99 -31.61 -11.40 15.39
CA ILE A 99 -31.40 -11.84 14.00
C ILE A 99 -30.95 -10.67 13.11
N ALA A 100 -31.60 -9.50 13.22
CA ALA A 100 -31.24 -8.31 12.47
C ALA A 100 -29.80 -7.83 12.78
N LEU A 101 -29.42 -7.80 14.07
CA LEU A 101 -28.07 -7.45 14.50
C LEU A 101 -27.03 -8.46 13.99
N LEU A 102 -27.29 -9.76 14.10
CA LEU A 102 -26.33 -10.78 13.70
C LEU A 102 -26.09 -10.76 12.18
N SER A 103 -27.16 -10.67 11.39
CA SER A 103 -27.06 -10.57 9.92
C SER A 103 -26.29 -9.33 9.48
N GLY A 104 -26.57 -8.16 10.06
CA GLY A 104 -25.81 -6.93 9.78
C GLY A 104 -24.33 -7.03 10.16
N THR A 105 -24.05 -7.66 11.31
CA THR A 105 -22.69 -7.89 11.80
C THR A 105 -21.90 -8.82 10.88
N LEU A 106 -22.51 -9.89 10.40
CA LEU A 106 -21.89 -10.83 9.45
C LEU A 106 -21.54 -10.17 8.12
N VAL A 107 -22.47 -9.39 7.55
CA VAL A 107 -22.23 -8.65 6.31
C VAL A 107 -21.06 -7.68 6.48
N ASN A 108 -21.04 -6.94 7.59
CA ASN A 108 -19.99 -5.97 7.85
C ASN A 108 -18.64 -6.63 8.13
N ALA A 109 -18.61 -7.76 8.85
CA ALA A 109 -17.41 -8.55 9.07
C ALA A 109 -16.82 -9.06 7.74
N CYS A 110 -17.66 -9.59 6.85
CA CYS A 110 -17.25 -10.02 5.51
C CYS A 110 -16.67 -8.86 4.69
N TYR A 111 -17.31 -7.69 4.73
CA TYR A 111 -16.81 -6.48 4.06
C TYR A 111 -15.43 -6.08 4.61
N LEU A 112 -15.26 -6.08 5.93
CA LEU A 112 -14.01 -5.67 6.57
C LEU A 112 -12.86 -6.62 6.24
N VAL A 113 -13.10 -7.93 6.28
CA VAL A 113 -12.11 -8.94 5.86
C VAL A 113 -11.70 -8.75 4.41
N ARG A 114 -12.67 -8.53 3.50
CA ARG A 114 -12.39 -8.28 2.08
C ARG A 114 -11.58 -7.00 1.87
N SER A 115 -11.92 -5.94 2.59
CA SER A 115 -11.21 -4.65 2.53
C SER A 115 -9.78 -4.78 3.04
N ALA A 116 -9.58 -5.45 4.18
CA ALA A 116 -8.26 -5.72 4.75
C ALA A 116 -7.40 -6.58 3.81
N ALA A 117 -7.97 -7.66 3.24
CA ALA A 117 -7.28 -8.50 2.28
C ALA A 117 -6.86 -7.72 1.02
N LYS A 118 -7.75 -6.85 0.50
CA LYS A 118 -7.42 -5.99 -0.65
C LYS A 118 -6.27 -5.04 -0.32
N LYS A 119 -6.35 -4.31 0.81
CA LYS A 119 -5.27 -3.41 1.26
C LYS A 119 -3.94 -4.16 1.41
N TRP A 120 -3.99 -5.38 1.96
CA TRP A 120 -2.80 -6.19 2.13
C TRP A 120 -2.17 -6.57 0.79
N CYS A 121 -2.97 -7.00 -0.19
CA CYS A 121 -2.52 -7.25 -1.56
C CYS A 121 -1.93 -5.99 -2.21
N ASP A 122 -2.63 -4.86 -2.13
CA ASP A 122 -2.20 -3.59 -2.72
C ASP A 122 -0.85 -3.14 -2.15
N LEU A 123 -0.63 -3.32 -0.85
CA LEU A 123 0.63 -2.99 -0.19
C LEU A 123 1.78 -3.92 -0.59
N HIS A 124 1.51 -5.22 -0.80
CA HIS A 124 2.51 -6.15 -1.36
C HIS A 124 2.92 -5.75 -2.78
N VAL A 125 1.95 -5.37 -3.62
CA VAL A 125 2.23 -4.87 -4.98
C VAL A 125 3.08 -3.60 -4.93
N MET A 126 2.73 -2.67 -4.05
CA MET A 126 3.48 -1.43 -3.85
C MET A 126 4.92 -1.69 -3.41
N LEU A 127 5.13 -2.62 -2.45
CA LEU A 127 6.47 -3.04 -2.03
C LEU A 127 7.29 -3.58 -3.21
N ALA A 128 6.71 -4.44 -4.04
CA ALA A 128 7.38 -4.97 -5.22
C ALA A 128 7.77 -3.86 -6.21
N ILE A 129 6.89 -2.88 -6.44
CA ILE A 129 7.18 -1.72 -7.29
C ILE A 129 8.34 -0.88 -6.73
N TYR A 130 8.35 -0.62 -5.42
CA TYR A 130 9.45 0.12 -4.80
C TYR A 130 10.77 -0.65 -4.85
N GLU A 131 10.74 -1.97 -4.67
CA GLU A 131 11.93 -2.81 -4.86
C GLU A 131 12.45 -2.73 -6.31
N GLU A 132 11.55 -2.72 -7.31
CA GLU A 132 11.93 -2.50 -8.71
C GLU A 132 12.66 -1.15 -8.91
N ILE A 133 12.14 -0.06 -8.33
CA ILE A 133 12.78 1.27 -8.43
C ILE A 133 14.18 1.25 -7.81
N VAL A 134 14.37 0.59 -6.66
CA VAL A 134 15.69 0.45 -6.03
C VAL A 134 16.64 -0.34 -6.94
N GLN A 135 16.17 -1.40 -7.59
CA GLN A 135 16.98 -2.18 -8.53
C GLN A 135 17.40 -1.36 -9.75
N ILE A 136 16.49 -0.54 -10.30
CA ILE A 136 16.79 0.37 -11.41
C ILE A 136 17.87 1.36 -10.96
N ALA A 137 17.69 1.99 -9.79
CA ALA A 137 18.66 2.93 -9.26
C ALA A 137 20.03 2.30 -9.02
N ASP A 138 20.07 1.07 -8.48
CA ASP A 138 21.32 0.33 -8.24
C ASP A 138 22.00 -0.14 -9.52
N ARG A 139 21.26 -0.29 -10.62
CA ARG A 139 21.81 -0.61 -11.93
C ARG A 139 22.44 0.63 -12.57
N GLU A 140 21.69 1.73 -12.65
CA GLU A 140 22.18 2.99 -13.24
C GLU A 140 23.41 3.52 -12.49
N LEU A 141 23.43 3.44 -11.15
CA LEU A 141 24.59 3.84 -10.35
C LEU A 141 25.83 2.97 -10.60
N ARG A 142 25.66 1.70 -10.99
CA ARG A 142 26.76 0.80 -11.36
C ARG A 142 27.26 1.06 -12.77
N GLU A 143 26.39 1.44 -13.69
CA GLU A 143 26.76 1.78 -15.08
C GLU A 143 27.51 3.12 -15.17
N LEU A 144 27.36 3.99 -14.16
CA LEU A 144 28.02 5.31 -14.07
C LEU A 144 29.28 5.35 -13.20
N ALA A 145 29.62 4.25 -12.54
CA ALA A 145 30.80 4.13 -11.66
C ALA A 145 31.99 3.54 -12.43
#